data_AF-A0A7C1ZRB6-F1
#
_entry.id   AF-A0A7C1ZRB6-F1
#
_cell.length_a   1.000
_cell.length_b   1.000
_cell.length_c   1.000
_cell.angle_alpha   90.00
_cell.angle_beta   90.00
_cell.angle_gamma   90.00
#
_symmetry.space_group_name_H-M   'P 1'
#
loop_
_entity.id
_entity.type
_entity.pdbx_description
1 polymer ?
#
loop_
_entity_poly.entity_id
_entity_poly.type
_entity_poly.pdbx_seq_one_letter_code
_entity_poly.pdbx_strand_id
1 'polypeptide(L)'
;MMRKWMGWIIGLSFLSIVLLGGYLFAQDEEMTIAHEEVFQKLERAPVIFTHQKHVDILGGDESCAECHHVYSEEEGKAVYEEGEETGCTDCHGFKDEKREDGGVTPSLMNAYHTNCVGCHRKLAREKKNTGPATCGECHNRANWKLIEKTEEAKEH
;
A
#
# COMPACT_ATOMS: atom_id res chain seq x y z
N MET A 1 16.63 -54.44 -4.67
CA MET A 1 15.78 -53.64 -3.76
C MET A 1 16.25 -52.20 -3.56
N MET A 2 17.55 -51.91 -3.48
CA MET A 2 18.09 -50.55 -3.25
C MET A 2 17.76 -49.49 -4.34
N ARG A 3 17.66 -49.87 -5.62
CA ARG A 3 17.35 -48.92 -6.72
C ARG A 3 15.95 -48.29 -6.66
N LYS A 4 14.97 -48.99 -6.05
CA LYS A 4 13.61 -48.44 -5.87
C LYS A 4 13.56 -47.42 -4.72
N TRP A 5 14.39 -47.60 -3.69
CA TRP A 5 14.52 -46.67 -2.57
C TRP A 5 15.24 -45.38 -2.96
N MET A 6 16.27 -45.47 -3.81
CA MET A 6 17.00 -44.29 -4.30
C MET A 6 16.10 -43.34 -5.12
N GLY A 7 15.18 -43.89 -5.93
CA GLY A 7 14.21 -43.08 -6.69
C GLY A 7 13.18 -42.37 -5.81
N TRP A 8 12.78 -42.98 -4.69
CA TRP A 8 11.88 -42.35 -3.72
C TRP A 8 12.56 -41.22 -2.94
N ILE A 9 13.83 -41.38 -2.57
CA ILE A 9 14.60 -40.34 -1.88
C ILE A 9 14.79 -39.13 -2.79
N ILE A 10 15.16 -39.34 -4.06
CA ILE A 10 15.32 -38.24 -5.03
C ILE A 10 13.97 -37.54 -5.29
N GLY A 11 12.88 -38.29 -5.42
CA GLY A 11 11.53 -37.72 -5.59
C GLY A 11 11.06 -36.90 -4.38
N LEU A 12 11.33 -37.37 -3.16
CA LEU A 12 11.00 -36.65 -1.92
C LEU A 12 11.87 -35.40 -1.72
N SER A 13 13.16 -35.47 -2.04
CA SER A 13 14.04 -34.31 -2.01
C SER A 13 13.63 -33.25 -3.02
N PHE A 14 13.21 -33.63 -4.23
CA PHE A 14 12.74 -32.69 -5.24
C PHE A 14 11.43 -32.02 -4.83
N LEU A 15 10.49 -32.78 -4.24
CA LEU A 15 9.22 -32.24 -3.71
C LEU A 15 9.46 -31.27 -2.55
N SER A 16 10.42 -31.57 -1.66
CA SER A 16 10.77 -30.68 -0.55
C SER A 16 11.41 -29.38 -1.01
N ILE A 17 12.20 -29.40 -2.09
CA ILE A 17 12.80 -28.19 -2.70
C ILE A 17 11.73 -27.33 -3.39
N VAL A 18 10.74 -27.95 -4.04
CA VAL A 18 9.61 -27.22 -4.67
C VAL A 18 8.73 -26.55 -3.61
N LEU A 19 8.44 -27.24 -2.50
CA LEU A 19 7.66 -26.68 -1.39
C LEU A 19 8.41 -25.54 -0.65
N LEU A 20 9.72 -25.67 -0.43
CA LEU A 20 10.54 -24.57 0.11
C LEU A 20 10.64 -23.40 -0.89
N GLY A 21 10.76 -23.71 -2.18
CA GLY A 21 10.83 -22.71 -3.24
C GLY A 21 9.56 -21.86 -3.32
N GLY A 22 8.38 -22.49 -3.23
CA GLY A 22 7.10 -21.78 -3.23
C GLY A 22 6.93 -20.80 -2.06
N TYR A 23 7.47 -21.13 -0.88
CA TYR A 23 7.44 -20.25 0.29
C TYR A 23 8.33 -19.01 0.14
N LEU A 24 9.41 -19.10 -0.64
CA LEU A 24 10.34 -17.99 -0.88
C LEU A 24 9.83 -16.95 -1.89
N PHE A 25 8.70 -17.21 -2.56
CA PHE A 25 8.11 -16.31 -3.57
C PHE A 25 6.91 -15.49 -3.09
N ALA A 26 6.62 -15.47 -1.78
CA ALA A 26 5.74 -14.45 -1.21
C ALA A 26 6.47 -13.10 -1.22
N GLN A 27 6.63 -12.48 -2.40
CA GLN A 27 7.06 -11.10 -2.49
C GLN A 27 5.93 -10.24 -1.96
N ASP A 28 6.26 -9.27 -1.09
CA ASP A 28 5.33 -8.21 -0.69
C ASP A 28 4.63 -7.68 -1.95
N GLU A 29 3.31 -7.67 -1.94
CA GLU A 29 2.54 -7.09 -3.04
C GLU A 29 2.81 -5.58 -3.06
N GLU A 30 3.73 -5.16 -3.93
CA GLU A 30 3.98 -3.74 -4.19
C GLU A 30 2.77 -3.15 -4.91
N MET A 31 2.02 -2.32 -4.20
CA MET A 31 0.90 -1.57 -4.73
C MET A 31 1.42 -0.31 -5.44
N THR A 32 0.76 0.07 -6.53
CA THR A 32 1.05 1.34 -7.21
C THR A 32 -0.10 2.32 -6.97
N ILE A 33 0.20 3.44 -6.31
CA ILE A 33 -0.75 4.54 -6.12
C ILE A 33 -0.67 5.45 -7.34
N ALA A 34 -1.67 5.32 -8.22
CA ALA A 34 -1.81 6.05 -9.47
C ALA A 34 -3.29 6.15 -9.90
N HIS A 35 -4.12 6.75 -9.05
CA HIS A 35 -5.56 6.85 -9.25
C HIS A 35 -5.94 7.81 -10.39
N GLU A 36 -5.79 7.38 -11.64
CA GLU A 36 -6.17 8.14 -12.84
C GLU A 36 -7.69 8.42 -12.88
N GLU A 37 -8.50 7.55 -12.29
CA GLU A 37 -9.93 7.75 -12.10
C GLU A 37 -10.28 8.96 -11.23
N VAL A 38 -9.38 9.35 -10.31
CA VAL A 38 -9.56 10.55 -9.47
C VAL A 38 -8.81 11.75 -10.05
N PHE A 39 -7.55 11.56 -10.44
CA PHE A 39 -6.67 12.66 -10.87
C PHE A 39 -6.80 13.03 -12.34
N GLN A 40 -7.41 12.17 -13.17
CA GLN A 40 -7.51 12.24 -14.64
C GLN A 40 -6.15 12.20 -15.34
N LYS A 41 -5.28 13.16 -15.03
CA LYS A 41 -3.91 13.25 -15.50
C LYS A 41 -2.96 13.36 -14.32
N LEU A 42 -2.07 12.38 -14.21
CA LEU A 42 -1.04 12.38 -13.16
C LEU A 42 -0.03 13.52 -13.40
N GLU A 43 0.11 14.42 -12.43
CA GLU A 43 1.13 15.49 -12.47
C GLU A 43 2.51 15.03 -11.98
N ARG A 44 2.55 13.90 -11.26
CA ARG A 44 3.75 13.33 -10.65
C ARG A 44 3.79 11.83 -10.89
N ALA A 45 4.99 11.27 -10.88
CA ALA A 45 5.19 9.85 -11.09
C ALA A 45 4.43 9.02 -10.02
N PRO A 46 3.95 7.82 -10.37
CA PRO A 46 3.30 6.91 -9.44
C PRO A 46 4.14 6.65 -8.19
N VAL A 47 3.46 6.44 -7.07
CA VAL A 47 4.11 6.07 -5.80
C VAL A 47 3.97 4.56 -5.61
N ILE A 48 5.08 3.88 -5.39
CA ILE A 48 5.07 2.48 -4.97
C ILE A 48 4.82 2.45 -3.46
N PHE A 49 3.83 1.67 -3.05
CA PHE A 49 3.45 1.48 -1.66
C PHE A 49 3.52 0.00 -1.30
N THR A 50 4.10 -0.30 -0.15
CA THR A 50 4.29 -1.68 0.34
C THR A 50 3.44 -1.86 1.58
N HIS A 51 2.20 -2.36 1.42
CA HIS A 51 1.24 -2.46 2.52
C HIS A 51 1.80 -3.31 3.67
N GLN A 52 2.27 -4.52 3.37
CA GLN A 52 2.79 -5.45 4.37
C GLN A 52 3.95 -4.86 5.18
N LYS A 53 4.88 -4.19 4.51
CA LYS A 53 6.01 -3.53 5.18
C LYS A 53 5.56 -2.47 6.18
N HIS A 54 4.51 -1.72 5.88
CA HIS A 54 3.97 -0.73 6.82
C HIS A 54 3.33 -1.42 8.02
N VAL A 55 2.52 -2.46 7.79
CA VAL A 55 1.92 -3.29 8.86
C VAL A 55 3.01 -3.86 9.78
N ASP A 56 4.03 -4.50 9.21
CA ASP A 56 5.11 -5.14 9.97
C ASP A 56 5.89 -4.14 10.84
N ILE A 57 6.16 -2.94 10.31
CA ILE A 57 6.95 -1.92 11.02
C ILE A 57 6.11 -1.19 12.08
N LEU A 58 4.81 -1.05 11.85
CA LEU A 58 3.90 -0.31 12.73
C LEU A 58 3.32 -1.16 13.87
N GLY A 59 3.47 -2.49 13.82
CA GLY A 59 3.11 -3.37 14.93
C GLY A 59 2.07 -4.44 14.61
N GLY A 60 1.88 -4.79 13.33
CA GLY A 60 0.92 -5.79 12.90
C GLY A 60 -0.49 -5.24 12.77
N ASP A 61 -1.49 -6.12 12.94
CA ASP A 61 -2.90 -5.83 12.69
C ASP A 61 -3.46 -4.68 13.57
N GLU A 62 -2.86 -4.40 14.72
CA GLU A 62 -3.24 -3.26 15.56
C GLU A 62 -2.95 -1.90 14.89
N SER A 63 -2.12 -1.88 13.85
CA SER A 63 -1.73 -0.66 13.12
C SER A 63 -2.70 -0.25 12.02
N CYS A 64 -3.74 -1.04 11.71
CA CYS A 64 -4.69 -0.72 10.65
C CYS A 64 -5.31 0.68 10.82
N ALA A 65 -5.62 1.04 12.07
CA ALA A 65 -6.19 2.33 12.47
C ALA A 65 -5.28 3.55 12.20
N GLU A 66 -3.98 3.35 11.96
CA GLU A 66 -3.06 4.43 11.59
C GLU A 66 -3.35 4.99 10.18
N CYS A 67 -4.04 4.21 9.34
CA CYS A 67 -4.37 4.58 7.97
C CYS A 67 -5.86 4.45 7.67
N HIS A 68 -6.44 3.28 7.93
CA HIS A 68 -7.83 2.98 7.66
C HIS A 68 -8.69 3.59 8.74
N HIS A 69 -9.58 4.49 8.32
CA HIS A 69 -10.54 5.13 9.19
C HIS A 69 -11.85 5.30 8.45
N VAL A 70 -12.93 5.34 9.22
CA VAL A 70 -14.26 5.72 8.77
C VAL A 70 -14.68 6.96 9.54
N TYR A 71 -15.43 7.85 8.88
CA TYR A 71 -15.92 9.04 9.56
C TYR A 71 -17.22 8.71 10.30
N SER A 72 -17.22 8.84 11.63
CA SER A 72 -18.42 8.69 12.44
C SER A 72 -19.12 10.04 12.58
N GLU A 73 -20.33 10.14 12.03
CA GLU A 73 -21.18 11.32 12.21
C GLU A 73 -21.65 11.47 13.66
N GLU A 74 -21.89 10.34 14.35
CA GLU A 74 -22.27 10.33 15.77
C GLU A 74 -21.16 10.92 16.65
N GLU A 75 -19.91 10.52 16.41
CA GLU A 75 -18.77 11.00 17.19
C GLU A 75 -18.15 12.30 16.65
N GLY A 76 -18.53 12.72 15.44
CA GLY A 76 -17.99 13.90 14.78
C GLY A 76 -16.49 13.81 14.47
N LYS A 77 -15.94 12.60 14.30
CA LYS A 77 -14.50 12.36 14.07
C LYS A 77 -14.26 11.06 13.29
N ALA A 78 -13.06 10.95 12.73
CA ALA A 78 -12.58 9.68 12.19
C ALA A 78 -12.35 8.66 13.32
N VAL A 79 -12.84 7.44 13.12
CA VAL A 79 -12.72 6.29 13.99
C VAL A 79 -12.25 5.08 13.18
N TYR A 80 -11.81 4.03 13.86
CA TYR A 80 -11.46 2.76 13.22
C TYR A 80 -12.54 1.73 13.50
N GLU A 81 -12.95 1.02 12.46
CA GLU A 81 -13.90 -0.09 12.52
C GLU A 81 -13.25 -1.28 11.81
N GLU A 82 -12.94 -2.33 12.59
CA GLU A 82 -12.27 -3.53 12.08
C GLU A 82 -13.16 -4.27 11.08
N GLY A 83 -12.61 -4.60 9.91
CA GLY A 83 -13.32 -5.27 8.83
C GLY A 83 -14.00 -4.32 7.82
N GLU A 84 -13.95 -3.01 8.07
CA GLU A 84 -14.47 -1.96 7.16
C GLU A 84 -13.32 -1.23 6.42
N GLU A 85 -12.13 -1.85 6.34
CA GLU A 85 -10.98 -1.27 5.65
C GLU A 85 -11.26 -1.16 4.14
N THR A 86 -11.44 0.06 3.66
CA THR A 86 -11.57 0.35 2.23
C THR A 86 -10.43 1.23 1.69
N GLY A 87 -10.35 1.31 0.36
CA GLY A 87 -9.45 2.20 -0.36
C GLY A 87 -9.82 3.66 -0.14
N CYS A 88 -8.80 4.52 -0.09
CA CYS A 88 -8.98 5.95 0.18
C CYS A 88 -9.92 6.64 -0.83
N THR A 89 -9.96 6.15 -2.07
CA THR A 89 -10.76 6.69 -3.18
C THR A 89 -12.26 6.59 -2.98
N ASP A 90 -12.72 5.70 -2.09
CA ASP A 90 -14.14 5.50 -1.86
C ASP A 90 -14.80 6.71 -1.19
N CYS A 91 -14.02 7.48 -0.43
CA CYS A 91 -14.48 8.70 0.25
C CYS A 91 -13.70 9.95 -0.17
N HIS A 92 -12.42 9.84 -0.55
CA HIS A 92 -11.59 10.98 -0.89
C HIS A 92 -11.53 11.20 -2.40
N GLY A 93 -12.15 12.29 -2.85
CA GLY A 93 -12.18 12.70 -4.26
C GLY A 93 -11.06 13.64 -4.68
N PHE A 94 -11.20 14.25 -5.87
CA PHE A 94 -10.19 15.13 -6.46
C PHE A 94 -9.94 16.43 -5.66
N LYS A 95 -10.98 16.95 -5.01
CA LYS A 95 -10.95 18.22 -4.26
C LYS A 95 -11.50 18.01 -2.85
N ASP A 96 -11.19 18.96 -1.98
CA ASP A 96 -11.77 18.98 -0.64
C ASP A 96 -13.30 19.18 -0.74
N GLU A 97 -14.06 18.42 0.05
CA GLU A 97 -15.51 18.45 0.06
C GLU A 97 -16.04 18.89 1.42
N LYS A 98 -16.99 19.82 1.40
CA LYS A 98 -17.63 20.28 2.62
C LYS A 98 -18.67 19.25 3.06
N ARG A 99 -18.62 18.88 4.33
CA ARG A 99 -19.59 17.97 4.96
C ARG A 99 -20.77 18.73 5.54
N GLU A 100 -21.86 18.02 5.78
CA GLU A 100 -23.11 18.60 6.33
C GLU A 100 -22.92 19.11 7.76
N ASP A 101 -22.07 18.45 8.54
CA ASP A 101 -21.68 18.85 9.90
C ASP A 101 -20.77 20.11 9.96
N GLY A 102 -20.47 20.71 8.81
CA GLY A 102 -19.60 21.88 8.69
C GLY A 102 -18.10 21.56 8.62
N GLY A 103 -17.72 20.28 8.71
CA GLY A 103 -16.35 19.81 8.50
C GLY A 103 -15.97 19.71 7.02
N VAL A 104 -14.76 19.19 6.78
CA VAL A 104 -14.20 19.02 5.43
C VAL A 104 -13.64 17.61 5.30
N THR A 105 -14.07 16.90 4.26
CA THR A 105 -13.39 15.71 3.77
C THR A 105 -12.26 16.17 2.86
N PRO A 106 -10.99 15.91 3.21
CA PRO A 106 -9.87 16.34 2.36
C PRO A 106 -9.89 15.59 1.02
N SER A 107 -9.37 16.22 -0.02
CA SER A 107 -9.07 15.55 -1.28
C SER A 107 -8.12 14.36 -1.08
N LEU A 108 -8.13 13.42 -2.03
CA LEU A 108 -7.25 12.26 -2.03
C LEU A 108 -5.77 12.66 -1.94
N MET A 109 -5.37 13.71 -2.67
CA MET A 109 -4.03 14.27 -2.59
C MET A 109 -3.70 14.75 -1.17
N ASN A 110 -4.62 15.51 -0.55
CA ASN A 110 -4.42 16.02 0.80
C ASN A 110 -4.44 14.90 1.85
N ALA A 111 -5.27 13.87 1.68
CA ALA A 111 -5.31 12.70 2.54
C ALA A 111 -3.96 11.96 2.52
N TYR A 112 -3.42 11.63 1.34
CA TYR A 112 -2.10 11.00 1.23
C TYR A 112 -0.97 11.86 1.81
N HIS A 113 -0.93 13.15 1.48
CA HIS A 113 0.14 14.00 2.00
C HIS A 113 0.03 14.24 3.50
N THR A 114 -1.18 14.34 4.05
CA THR A 114 -1.38 14.48 5.49
C THR A 114 -0.96 13.21 6.21
N ASN A 115 -1.40 12.04 5.73
CA ASN A 115 -1.12 10.79 6.43
C ASN A 115 0.31 10.30 6.19
N CYS A 116 0.68 10.01 4.93
CA CYS A 116 1.97 9.41 4.60
C CYS A 116 3.14 10.35 4.93
N VAL A 117 3.11 11.58 4.38
CA VAL A 117 4.22 12.53 4.58
C VAL A 117 4.20 13.09 6.00
N GLY A 118 3.03 13.28 6.60
CA GLY A 118 2.91 13.70 8.00
C GLY A 118 3.52 12.70 8.97
N CYS A 119 3.15 11.42 8.85
CA CYS A 119 3.71 10.34 9.65
C CYS A 119 5.23 10.23 9.44
N HIS A 120 5.69 10.20 8.19
CA HIS A 120 7.13 10.07 7.91
C HIS A 120 7.94 11.22 8.48
N ARG A 121 7.45 12.46 8.36
CA ARG A 121 8.12 13.64 8.95
C ARG A 121 8.09 13.61 10.47
N LYS A 122 7.02 13.13 11.08
CA LYS A 122 6.93 12.97 12.54
C LYS A 122 7.99 11.98 13.03
N LEU A 123 8.05 10.78 12.45
CA LEU A 123 9.03 9.76 12.81
C LEU A 123 10.48 10.23 12.55
N ALA A 124 10.74 10.91 11.44
CA ALA A 124 12.05 11.49 11.14
C ALA A 124 12.50 12.49 12.23
N ARG A 125 11.58 13.36 12.68
CA ARG A 125 11.86 14.32 13.77
C ARG A 125 12.12 13.62 15.11
N GLU A 126 11.46 12.50 15.35
CA GLU A 126 11.70 11.63 16.50
C GLU A 126 12.97 10.78 16.37
N LYS A 127 13.72 10.92 15.26
CA LYS A 127 14.91 10.11 14.93
C LYS A 127 14.63 8.61 14.87
N LYS A 128 13.40 8.24 14.51
CA LYS A 128 13.00 6.85 14.25
C LYS A 128 13.23 6.51 12.78
N ASN A 129 13.39 5.21 12.51
CA ASN A 129 13.38 4.72 11.14
C ASN A 129 12.02 5.04 10.50
N THR A 130 12.05 5.55 9.27
CA THR A 130 10.85 5.99 8.55
C THR A 130 11.07 5.97 7.05
N GLY A 131 9.98 6.02 6.30
CA GLY A 131 10.01 6.19 4.85
C GLY A 131 10.30 7.63 4.39
N PRO A 132 10.24 7.86 3.06
CA PRO A 132 10.58 9.13 2.42
C PRO A 132 9.64 10.27 2.80
N ALA A 133 10.17 11.49 2.91
CA ALA A 133 9.41 12.67 3.38
C ALA A 133 9.47 13.86 2.42
N THR A 134 10.12 13.70 1.28
CA THR A 134 10.23 14.72 0.22
C THR A 134 9.55 14.27 -1.07
N CYS A 135 9.18 15.23 -1.90
CA CYS A 135 8.36 15.01 -3.09
C CYS A 135 8.97 13.99 -4.05
N GLY A 136 10.26 14.11 -4.36
CA GLY A 136 10.93 13.29 -5.37
C GLY A 136 11.36 11.91 -4.89
N GLU A 137 11.43 11.70 -3.57
CA GLU A 137 11.70 10.38 -3.00
C GLU A 137 10.45 9.49 -3.07
N CYS A 138 9.26 10.06 -2.85
CA CYS A 138 7.99 9.34 -3.07
C CYS A 138 7.64 9.26 -4.57
N HIS A 139 7.59 10.41 -5.25
CA HIS A 139 7.29 10.49 -6.68
C HIS A 139 8.56 10.35 -7.52
N ASN A 140 9.21 9.20 -7.41
CA ASN A 140 10.42 8.93 -8.17
C ASN A 140 10.09 8.92 -9.68
N ARG A 141 10.76 9.78 -10.45
CA ARG A 141 10.54 9.90 -11.90
C ARG A 141 10.70 8.56 -12.64
N ALA A 142 11.53 7.65 -12.13
CA ALA A 142 11.69 6.32 -12.70
C ALA A 142 10.41 5.46 -12.66
N ASN A 143 9.41 5.83 -11.83
CA ASN A 143 8.16 5.09 -11.69
C ASN A 143 7.17 5.32 -12.84
N TRP A 144 7.43 6.29 -13.74
CA TRP A 144 6.58 6.48 -14.93
C TRP A 144 6.47 5.24 -15.82
N LYS A 145 7.52 4.41 -15.86
CA LYS A 145 7.54 3.13 -16.56
C LYS A 145 6.43 2.16 -16.11
N LEU A 146 5.89 2.34 -14.90
CA LEU A 146 4.82 1.49 -14.37
C LEU A 146 3.50 1.76 -15.09
N ILE A 147 3.21 3.00 -15.45
CA ILE A 147 2.01 3.34 -16.23
C ILE A 147 2.16 2.84 -17.67
N GLU A 148 3.30 3.11 -18.31
CA GLU A 148 3.58 2.68 -19.68
C GLU A 148 3.37 1.16 -19.85
N LYS A 149 3.92 0.36 -18.93
CA LYS A 149 3.74 -1.09 -18.91
C LYS A 149 2.28 -1.54 -18.72
N THR A 150 1.49 -0.76 -17.97
CA THR A 150 0.10 -1.11 -17.68
C THR A 150 -0.79 -0.81 -18.89
N GLU A 151 -0.53 0.28 -19.60
CA GLU A 151 -1.21 0.59 -20.86
C GLU A 151 -0.86 -0.43 -21.96
N GLU A 152 0.42 -0.79 -22.12
CA GLU A 152 0.84 -1.86 -23.04
C GLU A 152 0.15 -3.20 -22.74
N ALA A 153 -0.07 -3.52 -21.47
CA ALA A 153 -0.76 -4.75 -21.05
C ALA A 153 -2.27 -4.73 -21.31
N LYS A 154 -2.91 -3.56 -21.44
CA LYS A 154 -4.33 -3.43 -21.78
C LYS A 154 -4.62 -3.56 -23.27
N GLU A 155 -3.61 -3.37 -24.12
CA GLU A 155 -3.72 -3.44 -25.58
C GLU A 155 -3.58 -4.89 -26.13
N HIS A 156 -3.30 -5.87 -25.28
CA HIS A 156 -3.12 -7.28 -25.61
C HIS A 156 -4.15 -8.19 -24.95
#